data_AF-A0A1I7ZC44-F1
#
_entry.id   AF-A0A1I7ZC44-F1
#
_cell.length_a   1.000
_cell.length_b   1.000
_cell.length_c   1.000
_cell.angle_alpha   90.00
_cell.angle_beta   90.00
_cell.angle_gamma   90.00
#
_symmetry.space_group_name_H-M   'P 1'
#
loop_
_entity.id
_entity.type
_entity.pdbx_description
1 polymer ?
#
loop_
_entity_poly.entity_id
_entity_poly.type
_entity_poly.pdbx_seq_one_letter_code
_entity_poly.pdbx_strand_id
1 'polypeptide(L)'
;MAGIYAGFIHKNAATCPFVLQFCALQRVMGPEIAIGEFAAVVLLNSSSLVLHGYIFHEKPLKVMWRESPVLTLFMVSMILLALQGGILAVQWILVAVGVIENVEENNFFLLVVGHIIVVFWHFHHCVSVALYAQRVHFLLYPTRSIKQFNYLLLAALSLVFVADTVGVTYIFAIYAKPNGKPVPEGKKLASALKYAFLQDVSPLTAWRGTVLRPGYTPCSSPSASPR
;
A
#
# COMPACT_ATOMS: atom_id res chain seq x y z
N MET A 1 5.09 -18.51 12.99
CA MET A 1 5.51 -17.26 12.31
C MET A 1 4.38 -16.54 11.55
N ALA A 2 3.39 -17.24 10.98
CA ALA A 2 2.24 -16.61 10.29
C ALA A 2 1.42 -15.63 11.15
N GLY A 3 1.28 -15.87 12.46
CA GLY A 3 0.54 -14.97 13.37
C GLY A 3 1.22 -13.63 13.66
N ILE A 4 2.56 -13.54 13.54
CA ILE A 4 3.31 -12.29 13.75
C ILE A 4 3.19 -11.40 12.50
N TYR A 5 3.15 -12.00 11.30
CA TYR A 5 2.91 -11.28 10.05
C TYR A 5 1.48 -10.71 9.96
N ALA A 6 0.46 -11.46 10.40
CA ALA A 6 -0.93 -10.98 10.40
C ALA A 6 -1.18 -9.82 11.38
N GLY A 7 -0.38 -9.71 12.46
CA GLY A 7 -0.41 -8.59 13.38
C GLY A 7 0.31 -7.34 12.84
N PHE A 8 1.40 -7.52 12.11
CA PHE A 8 2.18 -6.44 11.50
C PHE A 8 1.42 -5.77 10.34
N ILE A 9 0.74 -6.56 9.48
CA ILE A 9 -0.11 -6.03 8.40
C ILE A 9 -1.30 -5.22 8.96
N HIS A 10 -1.90 -5.64 10.07
CA HIS A 10 -3.06 -4.94 10.65
C HIS A 10 -2.70 -3.62 11.35
N LYS A 11 -1.53 -3.51 11.99
CA LYS A 11 -1.06 -2.24 12.54
C LYS A 11 -0.56 -1.28 11.45
N ASN A 12 -0.05 -1.82 10.34
CA ASN A 12 0.40 -1.02 9.20
C ASN A 12 -0.70 -0.61 8.22
N ALA A 13 -1.80 -1.36 8.14
CA ALA A 13 -3.00 -0.95 7.40
C ALA A 13 -3.66 0.32 8.01
N ALA A 14 -3.48 0.55 9.32
CA ALA A 14 -3.87 1.80 9.99
C ALA A 14 -2.86 2.94 9.79
N THR A 15 -1.65 2.64 9.30
CA THR A 15 -0.59 3.60 8.92
C THR A 15 -0.41 3.64 7.41
N CYS A 16 -1.52 3.61 6.68
CA CYS A 16 -1.59 4.23 5.36
C CYS A 16 -2.06 5.68 5.54
N PRO A 17 -1.30 6.59 6.21
CA PRO A 17 -1.76 7.94 6.44
C PRO A 17 -2.05 8.61 5.11
N PHE A 18 -1.31 8.33 4.04
CA PHE A 18 -1.64 8.87 2.73
C PHE A 18 -3.04 8.44 2.25
N VAL A 19 -3.34 7.16 2.06
CA VAL A 19 -4.67 6.75 1.51
C VAL A 19 -5.82 7.10 2.45
N LEU A 20 -5.65 6.95 3.77
CA LEU A 20 -6.68 7.29 4.75
C LEU A 20 -6.86 8.81 4.92
N GLN A 21 -5.79 9.59 4.85
CA GLN A 21 -5.85 11.06 4.90
C GLN A 21 -6.41 11.63 3.60
N PHE A 22 -6.08 11.03 2.44
CA PHE A 22 -6.75 11.35 1.16
C PHE A 22 -8.24 11.01 1.19
N CYS A 23 -8.62 9.83 1.70
CA CYS A 23 -10.03 9.46 1.87
C CYS A 23 -10.77 10.34 2.89
N ALA A 24 -10.08 10.80 3.93
CA ALA A 24 -10.65 11.67 4.95
C ALA A 24 -10.84 13.10 4.43
N LEU A 25 -9.87 13.64 3.68
CA LEU A 25 -9.92 14.98 3.08
C LEU A 25 -10.98 15.09 1.96
N GLN A 26 -11.08 14.11 1.07
CA GLN A 26 -12.06 14.12 -0.03
C GLN A 26 -13.53 14.07 0.43
N ARG A 27 -13.79 13.84 1.73
CA ARG A 27 -15.15 13.72 2.26
C ARG A 27 -15.84 15.09 2.44
N VAL A 28 -15.15 16.20 2.25
CA VAL A 28 -15.71 17.54 2.58
C VAL A 28 -15.61 18.54 1.43
N MET A 29 -14.85 18.27 0.37
CA MET A 29 -14.44 19.31 -0.58
C MET A 29 -15.07 19.22 -1.97
N GLY A 30 -15.29 20.39 -2.58
CA GLY A 30 -15.72 20.53 -3.97
C GLY A 30 -14.63 20.18 -4.99
N PRO A 31 -14.99 20.03 -6.27
CA PRO A 31 -14.07 19.58 -7.32
C PRO A 31 -12.85 20.49 -7.50
N GLU A 32 -13.02 21.80 -7.36
CA GLU A 32 -11.95 22.79 -7.48
C GLU A 32 -10.83 22.57 -6.45
N ILE A 33 -11.21 22.29 -5.21
CA ILE A 33 -10.25 22.11 -4.11
C ILE A 33 -9.55 20.76 -4.27
N ALA A 34 -10.26 19.72 -4.72
CA ALA A 34 -9.68 18.41 -5.01
C ALA A 34 -8.59 18.51 -6.10
N ILE A 35 -8.82 19.27 -7.16
CA ILE A 35 -7.80 19.52 -8.21
C ILE A 35 -6.58 20.22 -7.62
N GLY A 36 -6.78 21.22 -6.76
CA GLY A 36 -5.68 21.93 -6.08
C GLY A 36 -4.81 21.00 -5.23
N GLU A 37 -5.42 20.06 -4.52
CA GLU A 37 -4.67 19.07 -3.71
C GLU A 37 -3.87 18.09 -4.56
N PHE A 38 -4.48 17.55 -5.62
CA PHE A 38 -3.75 16.66 -6.51
C PHE A 38 -2.62 17.39 -7.23
N ALA A 39 -2.81 18.67 -7.59
CA ALA A 39 -1.73 19.49 -8.15
C ALA A 39 -0.58 19.68 -7.15
N ALA A 40 -0.88 19.95 -5.87
CA ALA A 40 0.14 20.02 -4.82
C ALA A 40 0.90 18.70 -4.66
N VAL A 41 0.21 17.57 -4.78
CA VAL A 41 0.82 16.23 -4.71
C VAL A 41 1.73 15.96 -5.90
N VAL A 42 1.34 16.36 -7.10
CA VAL A 42 2.21 16.30 -8.29
C VAL A 42 3.47 17.13 -8.08
N LEU A 43 3.34 18.35 -7.56
CA LEU A 43 4.48 19.23 -7.27
C LEU A 43 5.43 18.62 -6.23
N LEU A 44 4.89 18.08 -5.12
CA LEU A 44 5.69 17.43 -4.07
C LEU A 44 6.41 16.17 -4.57
N ASN A 45 5.74 15.35 -5.39
CA ASN A 45 6.38 14.18 -6.00
C ASN A 45 7.47 14.61 -7.01
N SER A 46 7.21 15.66 -7.80
CA SER A 46 8.18 16.21 -8.75
C SER A 46 9.43 16.75 -8.04
N SER A 47 9.25 17.54 -6.97
CA SER A 47 10.38 18.03 -6.17
C SER A 47 11.16 16.88 -5.52
N SER A 48 10.46 15.85 -5.05
CA SER A 48 11.09 14.65 -4.49
C SER A 48 11.94 13.91 -5.54
N LEU A 49 11.45 13.78 -6.77
CA LEU A 49 12.19 13.15 -7.87
C LEU A 49 13.42 13.97 -8.27
N VAL A 50 13.30 15.30 -8.33
CA VAL A 50 14.45 16.19 -8.60
C VAL A 50 15.52 16.03 -7.52
N LEU A 51 15.12 15.98 -6.24
CA LEU A 51 16.05 15.78 -5.12
C LEU A 51 16.75 14.42 -5.21
N HIS A 52 16.01 13.34 -5.52
CA HIS A 52 16.61 12.02 -5.73
C HIS A 52 17.57 12.02 -6.94
N GLY A 53 17.22 12.74 -8.01
CA GLY A 53 18.09 12.94 -9.17
C GLY A 53 19.42 13.60 -8.79
N TYR A 54 19.37 14.63 -7.96
CA TYR A 54 20.58 15.27 -7.40
C TYR A 54 21.42 14.30 -6.57
N ILE A 55 20.79 13.51 -5.69
CA ILE A 55 21.49 12.50 -4.88
C ILE A 55 22.22 11.47 -5.76
N PHE A 56 21.58 11.01 -6.85
CA PHE A 56 22.22 10.05 -7.76
C PHE A 56 23.28 10.66 -8.67
N HIS A 57 23.20 11.97 -8.91
CA HIS A 57 24.26 12.70 -9.60
C HIS A 57 25.53 12.75 -8.75
N GLU A 58 25.41 12.96 -7.44
CA GLU A 58 26.57 12.92 -6.53
C GLU A 58 27.11 11.51 -6.32
N LYS A 59 26.22 10.52 -6.15
CA LYS A 59 26.60 9.12 -5.94
C LYS A 59 25.86 8.20 -6.90
N PRO A 60 26.53 7.66 -7.94
CA PRO A 60 25.86 6.80 -8.90
C PRO A 60 25.34 5.53 -8.23
N LEU A 61 24.13 5.10 -8.62
CA LEU A 61 23.44 3.92 -8.09
C LEU A 61 24.32 2.66 -8.07
N LYS A 62 25.20 2.50 -9.06
CA LYS A 62 26.13 1.36 -9.16
C LYS A 62 27.15 1.33 -8.01
N VAL A 63 27.59 2.50 -7.53
CA VAL A 63 28.51 2.60 -6.39
C VAL A 63 27.76 2.34 -5.10
N MET A 64 26.59 2.96 -4.93
CA MET A 64 25.72 2.72 -3.76
C MET A 64 25.36 1.24 -3.61
N TRP A 65 25.08 0.54 -4.72
CA TRP A 65 24.74 -0.88 -4.70
C TRP A 65 25.89 -1.75 -4.19
N ARG A 66 27.13 -1.40 -4.56
CA ARG A 66 28.33 -2.12 -4.11
C ARG A 66 28.62 -1.91 -2.62
N GLU A 67 28.30 -0.73 -2.09
CA GLU A 67 28.50 -0.40 -0.67
C GLU A 67 27.38 -0.98 0.20
N SER A 68 26.11 -0.72 -0.15
CA SER A 68 24.95 -1.22 0.56
C SER A 68 23.78 -1.45 -0.40
N PRO A 69 23.52 -2.72 -0.79
CA PRO A 69 22.44 -3.04 -1.72
C PRO A 69 21.06 -2.73 -1.12
N VAL A 70 20.89 -2.93 0.19
CA VAL A 70 19.64 -2.66 0.91
C VAL A 70 19.30 -1.17 0.91
N LEU A 71 20.26 -0.29 1.19
CA LEU A 71 20.06 1.16 1.11
C LEU A 71 19.71 1.59 -0.32
N THR A 72 20.36 0.99 -1.31
CA THR A 72 20.08 1.29 -2.72
C THR A 72 18.65 0.89 -3.10
N LEU A 73 18.20 -0.30 -2.70
CA LEU A 73 16.81 -0.71 -2.89
C LEU A 73 15.82 0.22 -2.18
N PHE A 74 16.18 0.73 -0.98
CA PHE A 74 15.34 1.67 -0.26
C PHE A 74 15.17 2.97 -1.05
N MET A 75 16.26 3.53 -1.56
CA MET A 75 16.23 4.73 -2.40
C MET A 75 15.43 4.48 -3.69
N VAL A 76 15.63 3.34 -4.36
CA VAL A 76 14.84 2.98 -5.55
C VAL A 76 13.36 2.86 -5.22
N SER A 77 13.00 2.25 -4.08
CA SER A 77 11.59 2.13 -3.66
C SER A 77 10.94 3.50 -3.43
N MET A 78 11.68 4.49 -2.91
CA MET A 78 11.18 5.86 -2.71
C MET A 78 10.89 6.56 -4.04
N ILE A 79 11.77 6.39 -5.05
CA ILE A 79 11.53 6.92 -6.41
C ILE A 79 10.27 6.30 -7.00
N LEU A 80 10.13 4.97 -6.91
CA LEU A 80 8.99 4.24 -7.45
C LEU A 80 7.68 4.71 -6.79
N LEU A 81 7.67 4.90 -5.48
CA LEU A 81 6.52 5.46 -4.76
C LEU A 81 6.22 6.90 -5.21
N ALA A 82 7.23 7.74 -5.40
CA ALA A 82 7.02 9.12 -5.85
C ALA A 82 6.48 9.18 -7.30
N LEU A 83 7.02 8.37 -8.20
CA LEU A 83 6.52 8.22 -9.57
C LEU A 83 5.06 7.75 -9.57
N GLN A 84 4.77 6.69 -8.81
CA GLN A 84 3.43 6.14 -8.74
C GLN A 84 2.43 7.14 -8.13
N GLY A 85 2.83 7.87 -7.08
CA GLY A 85 2.02 8.93 -6.47
C GLY A 85 1.73 10.07 -7.45
N GLY A 86 2.71 10.46 -8.26
CA GLY A 86 2.54 11.44 -9.33
C GLY A 86 1.57 10.95 -10.42
N ILE A 87 1.76 9.73 -10.92
CA ILE A 87 0.88 9.12 -11.94
C ILE A 87 -0.56 9.05 -11.44
N LEU A 88 -0.77 8.58 -10.19
CA LEU A 88 -2.08 8.50 -9.58
C LEU A 88 -2.74 9.88 -9.47
N ALA A 89 -2.00 10.89 -9.01
CA ALA A 89 -2.52 12.25 -8.89
C ALA A 89 -2.93 12.83 -10.26
N VAL A 90 -2.11 12.63 -11.30
CA VAL A 90 -2.44 13.03 -12.68
C VAL A 90 -3.69 12.30 -13.16
N GLN A 91 -3.80 10.99 -12.92
CA GLN A 91 -4.99 10.22 -13.29
C GLN A 91 -6.25 10.75 -12.61
N TRP A 92 -6.20 11.09 -11.32
CA TRP A 92 -7.35 11.68 -10.62
C TRP A 92 -7.70 13.08 -11.10
N ILE A 93 -6.72 13.89 -11.50
CA ILE A 93 -6.97 15.20 -12.13
C ILE A 93 -7.72 14.99 -13.46
N LEU A 94 -7.28 14.05 -14.29
CA LEU A 94 -7.94 13.75 -15.57
C LEU A 94 -9.39 13.27 -15.37
N VAL A 95 -9.64 12.47 -14.33
CA VAL A 95 -11.00 12.07 -13.93
C VAL A 95 -11.81 13.27 -13.42
N ALA A 96 -11.22 14.14 -12.60
CA ALA A 96 -11.91 15.30 -12.04
C ALA A 96 -12.30 16.36 -13.08
N VAL A 97 -11.48 16.52 -14.14
CA VAL A 97 -11.77 17.43 -15.27
C VAL A 97 -12.74 16.79 -16.27
N GLY A 98 -13.07 15.51 -16.13
CA GLY A 98 -13.96 14.79 -17.04
C GLY A 98 -13.29 14.39 -18.36
N VAL A 99 -11.96 14.41 -18.44
CA VAL A 99 -11.21 13.92 -19.61
C VAL A 99 -11.30 12.39 -19.70
N ILE A 100 -11.26 11.73 -18.54
CA ILE A 100 -11.52 10.28 -18.44
C ILE A 100 -12.96 10.12 -18.00
N GLU A 101 -13.82 9.67 -18.91
CA GLU A 101 -15.20 9.34 -18.59
C GLU A 101 -15.26 8.18 -17.59
N ASN A 102 -16.15 8.28 -16.60
CA ASN A 102 -16.38 7.27 -15.58
C ASN A 102 -17.27 6.13 -16.13
N VAL A 103 -16.80 5.48 -17.19
CA VAL A 103 -17.43 4.30 -17.78
C VAL A 103 -16.83 3.02 -17.20
N GLU A 104 -17.61 1.93 -17.22
CA GLU A 104 -17.19 0.63 -16.67
C GLU A 104 -15.87 0.14 -17.28
N GLU A 105 -15.63 0.44 -18.55
CA GLU A 105 -14.40 0.10 -19.28
C GLU A 105 -13.14 0.77 -18.69
N ASN A 106 -13.28 2.01 -18.21
CA ASN A 106 -12.18 2.78 -17.62
C ASN A 106 -11.92 2.40 -16.14
N ASN A 107 -12.89 1.77 -15.48
CA ASN A 107 -12.70 1.28 -14.10
C ASN A 107 -11.59 0.26 -14.01
N PHE A 108 -11.41 -0.58 -15.02
CA PHE A 108 -10.31 -1.55 -15.05
C PHE A 108 -8.94 -0.85 -14.99
N PHE A 109 -8.77 0.25 -15.73
CA PHE A 109 -7.54 1.03 -15.72
C PHE A 109 -7.25 1.65 -14.34
N LEU A 110 -8.27 2.22 -13.68
CA LEU A 110 -8.16 2.74 -12.32
C LEU A 110 -7.79 1.64 -11.31
N LEU A 111 -8.41 0.46 -11.45
CA LEU A 111 -8.19 -0.69 -10.58
C LEU A 111 -6.76 -1.23 -10.71
N VAL A 112 -6.24 -1.35 -11.94
CA VAL A 112 -4.87 -1.81 -12.22
C VAL A 112 -3.83 -0.86 -11.65
N VAL A 113 -4.01 0.46 -11.83
CA VAL A 113 -3.09 1.45 -11.22
C VAL A 113 -3.12 1.36 -9.70
N GLY A 114 -4.31 1.18 -9.12
CA GLY A 114 -4.50 0.90 -7.69
C GLY A 114 -3.72 -0.32 -7.20
N HIS A 115 -3.81 -1.44 -7.92
CA HIS A 115 -3.08 -2.67 -7.60
C HIS A 115 -1.57 -2.46 -7.62
N ILE A 116 -1.05 -1.79 -8.64
CA ILE A 116 0.38 -1.49 -8.78
C ILE A 116 0.88 -0.66 -7.57
N ILE A 117 0.07 0.30 -7.08
CA ILE A 117 0.40 1.09 -5.87
C ILE A 117 0.54 0.17 -4.66
N VAL A 118 -0.43 -0.71 -4.44
CA VAL A 118 -0.41 -1.64 -3.30
C VAL A 118 0.85 -2.49 -3.36
N VAL A 119 1.17 -3.08 -4.52
CA VAL A 119 2.38 -3.88 -4.72
C VAL A 119 3.66 -3.10 -4.41
N PHE A 120 3.81 -1.87 -4.91
CA PHE A 120 4.98 -1.04 -4.61
C PHE A 120 5.06 -0.62 -3.14
N TRP A 121 3.92 -0.42 -2.49
CA TRP A 121 3.87 -0.10 -1.08
C TRP A 121 4.34 -1.28 -0.22
N HIS A 122 3.90 -2.49 -0.55
CA HIS A 122 4.40 -3.73 0.05
C HIS A 122 5.91 -3.90 -0.17
N PHE A 123 6.40 -3.64 -1.39
CA PHE A 123 7.84 -3.64 -1.68
C PHE A 123 8.60 -2.66 -0.78
N HIS A 124 8.14 -1.42 -0.66
CA HIS A 124 8.76 -0.41 0.19
C HIS A 124 8.78 -0.82 1.67
N HIS A 125 7.70 -1.42 2.17
CA HIS A 125 7.66 -1.94 3.53
C HIS A 125 8.68 -3.07 3.75
N CYS A 126 8.78 -4.02 2.84
CA CYS A 126 9.79 -5.08 2.91
C CYS A 126 11.21 -4.51 2.98
N VAL A 127 11.52 -3.55 2.11
CA VAL A 127 12.84 -2.91 2.07
C VAL A 127 13.12 -2.04 3.31
N SER A 128 12.10 -1.38 3.86
CA SER A 128 12.21 -0.62 5.11
C SER A 128 12.55 -1.52 6.31
N VAL A 129 11.89 -2.68 6.39
CA VAL A 129 12.21 -3.71 7.40
C VAL A 129 13.63 -4.24 7.19
N ALA A 130 14.06 -4.43 5.95
CA ALA A 130 15.44 -4.80 5.61
C ALA A 130 16.45 -3.79 6.17
N LEU A 131 16.22 -2.51 5.87
CA LEU A 131 17.09 -1.41 6.29
C LEU A 131 17.18 -1.34 7.81
N TYR A 132 16.04 -1.51 8.49
CA TYR A 132 15.99 -1.57 9.94
C TYR A 132 16.78 -2.76 10.49
N ALA A 133 16.58 -3.97 9.95
CA ALA A 133 17.32 -5.16 10.37
C ALA A 133 18.84 -5.03 10.13
N GLN A 134 19.24 -4.42 9.00
CA GLN A 134 20.64 -4.12 8.72
C GLN A 134 21.24 -3.17 9.76
N ARG A 135 20.52 -2.09 10.14
CA ARG A 135 20.97 -1.15 11.18
C ARG A 135 21.09 -1.82 12.55
N VAL A 136 20.14 -2.67 12.92
CA VAL A 136 20.21 -3.46 14.17
C VAL A 136 21.40 -4.41 14.15
N HIS A 137 21.66 -5.08 13.03
CA HIS A 137 22.81 -5.98 12.90
C HIS A 137 24.15 -5.26 13.09
N PHE A 138 24.29 -4.05 12.52
CA PHE A 138 25.48 -3.22 12.71
C PHE A 138 25.73 -2.85 14.17
N LEU A 139 24.67 -2.58 14.94
CA LEU A 139 24.78 -2.24 16.36
C LEU A 139 25.18 -3.46 17.21
N LEU A 140 24.68 -4.65 16.87
CA LEU A 140 24.93 -5.88 17.64
C LEU A 140 26.26 -6.56 17.29
N TYR A 141 26.71 -6.49 16.02
CA TYR A 141 27.86 -7.25 15.52
C TYR A 141 28.78 -6.39 14.63
N PRO A 142 29.53 -5.42 15.18
CA PRO A 142 30.35 -4.50 14.39
C PRO A 142 31.51 -5.16 13.64
N THR A 143 31.96 -6.36 14.06
CA THR A 143 33.13 -7.04 13.50
C THR A 143 32.82 -8.12 12.45
N ARG A 144 31.54 -8.46 12.22
CA ARG A 144 31.17 -9.52 11.26
C ARG A 144 31.04 -9.02 9.83
N SER A 145 31.26 -9.92 8.87
CA SER A 145 31.15 -9.63 7.44
C SER A 145 29.71 -9.33 7.02
N ILE A 146 29.43 -8.06 6.73
CA ILE A 146 28.07 -7.61 6.39
C ILE A 146 27.49 -8.20 5.10
N LYS A 147 28.36 -8.57 4.15
CA LYS A 147 27.93 -9.00 2.81
C LYS A 147 27.02 -10.23 2.88
N GLN A 148 27.39 -11.24 3.66
CA GLN A 148 26.61 -12.47 3.81
C GLN A 148 25.24 -12.20 4.43
N PHE A 149 25.19 -11.38 5.49
CA PHE A 149 23.94 -11.00 6.14
C PHE A 149 23.01 -10.26 5.18
N ASN A 150 23.53 -9.30 4.41
CA ASN A 150 22.73 -8.57 3.43
C ASN A 150 22.17 -9.50 2.34
N TYR A 151 22.95 -10.44 1.81
CA TYR A 151 22.45 -11.39 0.82
C TYR A 151 21.35 -12.30 1.38
N LEU A 152 21.54 -12.83 2.60
CA LEU A 152 20.54 -13.66 3.26
C LEU A 152 19.25 -12.88 3.53
N LEU A 153 19.37 -11.65 4.02
CA LEU A 153 18.24 -10.76 4.31
C LEU A 153 17.47 -10.41 3.03
N LEU A 154 18.18 -10.09 1.95
CA LEU A 154 17.57 -9.81 0.64
C LEU A 154 16.87 -11.03 0.07
N ALA A 155 17.48 -12.22 0.16
CA ALA A 155 16.84 -13.45 -0.28
C ALA A 155 15.56 -13.74 0.52
N ALA A 156 15.61 -13.66 1.84
CA ALA A 156 14.45 -13.89 2.70
C ALA A 156 13.31 -12.88 2.40
N LEU A 157 13.64 -11.61 2.25
CA LEU A 157 12.64 -10.58 1.94
C LEU A 157 12.09 -10.67 0.52
N SER A 158 12.91 -11.08 -0.45
CA SER A 158 12.43 -11.33 -1.81
C SER A 158 11.40 -12.47 -1.84
N LEU A 159 11.62 -13.54 -1.06
CA LEU A 159 10.66 -14.64 -0.94
C LEU A 159 9.35 -14.19 -0.30
N VAL A 160 9.43 -13.40 0.79
CA VAL A 160 8.26 -12.82 1.44
C VAL A 160 7.51 -11.91 0.48
N PHE A 161 8.21 -11.03 -0.22
CA PHE A 161 7.61 -10.10 -1.18
C PHE A 161 6.94 -10.84 -2.34
N VAL A 162 7.57 -11.88 -2.90
CA VAL A 162 6.97 -12.70 -3.97
C VAL A 162 5.71 -13.40 -3.47
N ALA A 163 5.74 -14.02 -2.29
CA ALA A 163 4.57 -14.67 -1.73
C ALA A 163 3.41 -13.68 -1.49
N ASP A 164 3.73 -12.50 -0.98
CA ASP A 164 2.77 -11.44 -0.68
C ASP A 164 2.16 -10.85 -1.96
N THR A 165 2.98 -10.54 -2.96
CA THR A 165 2.51 -10.02 -4.25
C THR A 165 1.67 -11.03 -5.04
N VAL A 166 2.04 -12.31 -5.00
CA VAL A 166 1.19 -13.38 -5.57
C VAL A 166 -0.15 -13.44 -4.83
N GLY A 167 -0.14 -13.36 -3.50
CA GLY A 167 -1.35 -13.33 -2.68
C GLY A 167 -2.26 -12.16 -3.02
N VAL A 168 -1.73 -10.93 -3.01
CA VAL A 168 -2.50 -9.72 -3.35
C VAL A 168 -3.01 -9.78 -4.79
N THR A 169 -2.18 -10.20 -5.75
CA THR A 169 -2.59 -10.29 -7.17
C THR A 169 -3.65 -11.36 -7.38
N TYR A 170 -3.58 -12.48 -6.67
CA TYR A 170 -4.59 -13.52 -6.73
C TYR A 170 -5.94 -13.06 -6.18
N ILE A 171 -5.93 -12.37 -5.02
CA ILE A 171 -7.13 -11.76 -4.44
C ILE A 171 -7.72 -10.77 -5.44
N PHE A 172 -6.90 -9.85 -5.94
CA PHE A 172 -7.30 -8.87 -6.95
C PHE A 172 -7.93 -9.55 -8.18
N ALA A 173 -7.32 -10.60 -8.73
CA ALA A 173 -7.84 -11.30 -9.91
C ALA A 173 -9.21 -11.97 -9.67
N ILE A 174 -9.49 -12.42 -8.44
CA ILE A 174 -10.79 -13.04 -8.10
C ILE A 174 -11.87 -11.99 -7.87
N TYR A 175 -11.53 -10.88 -7.22
CA TYR A 175 -12.50 -9.87 -6.81
C TYR A 175 -12.69 -8.74 -7.83
N ALA A 176 -11.75 -8.55 -8.75
CA ALA A 176 -11.86 -7.64 -9.88
C ALA A 176 -12.93 -8.16 -10.87
N LYS A 177 -14.20 -7.83 -10.61
CA LYS A 177 -15.27 -8.08 -11.56
C LYS A 177 -15.21 -7.02 -12.67
N PRO A 178 -15.07 -7.40 -13.95
CA PRO A 178 -15.00 -6.44 -15.06
C PRO A 178 -16.32 -5.65 -15.23
N ASN A 179 -17.46 -6.19 -14.80
CA ASN A 179 -18.77 -5.53 -14.89
C ASN A 179 -19.15 -4.85 -13.55
N GLY A 180 -18.21 -4.12 -12.96
CA GLY A 180 -18.48 -3.34 -11.75
C GLY A 180 -19.37 -2.16 -12.08
N LYS A 181 -20.48 -1.99 -11.33
CA LYS A 181 -21.38 -0.83 -11.49
C LYS A 181 -20.57 0.47 -11.46
N PRO A 182 -20.86 1.45 -12.33
CA PRO A 182 -20.14 2.71 -12.37
C PRO A 182 -20.23 3.42 -11.02
N VAL A 183 -19.21 4.21 -10.71
CA VAL A 183 -19.19 5.00 -9.47
C VAL A 183 -20.41 5.93 -9.48
N PRO A 184 -21.34 5.84 -8.51
CA PRO A 184 -22.57 6.62 -8.54
C PRO A 184 -22.27 8.12 -8.53
N GLU A 185 -22.70 8.80 -9.60
CA GLU A 185 -22.56 10.24 -9.74
C GLU A 185 -23.23 10.98 -8.56
N GLY A 186 -22.57 12.01 -8.04
CA GLY A 186 -23.07 12.81 -6.92
C GLY A 186 -22.86 12.21 -5.52
N LYS A 187 -22.39 10.97 -5.37
CA LYS A 187 -21.86 10.48 -4.08
C LYS A 187 -20.39 10.86 -3.97
N LYS A 188 -20.04 11.52 -2.86
CA LYS A 188 -18.68 12.02 -2.57
C LYS A 188 -17.62 11.00 -3.01
N LEU A 189 -16.64 11.44 -3.81
CA LEU A 189 -15.53 10.66 -4.37
C LEU A 189 -14.83 9.78 -3.31
N ALA A 190 -14.75 10.27 -2.08
CA ALA A 190 -14.26 9.55 -0.90
C ALA A 190 -14.99 8.22 -0.62
N SER A 191 -16.29 8.14 -0.90
CA SER A 191 -17.09 6.92 -0.76
C SER A 191 -16.64 5.87 -1.77
N ALA A 192 -16.45 6.28 -3.03
CA ALA A 192 -16.04 5.40 -4.12
C ALA A 192 -14.62 4.84 -3.89
N LEU A 193 -13.70 5.70 -3.47
CA LEU A 193 -12.33 5.31 -3.11
C LEU A 193 -12.33 4.35 -1.92
N LYS A 194 -13.17 4.63 -0.91
CA LYS A 194 -13.39 3.73 0.21
C LYS A 194 -14.01 2.39 -0.22
N TYR A 195 -14.93 2.36 -1.18
CA TYR A 195 -15.49 1.12 -1.71
C TYR A 195 -14.46 0.33 -2.52
N ALA A 196 -13.68 0.99 -3.38
CA ALA A 196 -12.64 0.35 -4.20
C ALA A 196 -11.53 -0.26 -3.33
N PHE A 197 -11.10 0.43 -2.28
CA PHE A 197 -10.05 -0.08 -1.39
C PHE A 197 -10.57 -0.99 -0.27
N LEU A 198 -11.79 -0.79 0.27
CA LEU A 198 -12.31 -1.66 1.35
C LEU A 198 -13.00 -2.92 0.87
N GLN A 199 -13.48 -3.00 -0.37
CA GLN A 199 -13.98 -4.28 -0.89
C GLN A 199 -12.88 -5.35 -0.88
N ASP A 200 -11.63 -4.95 -1.07
CA ASP A 200 -10.48 -5.87 -1.09
C ASP A 200 -10.03 -6.32 0.32
N VAL A 201 -10.33 -5.54 1.37
CA VAL A 201 -9.98 -5.89 2.77
C VAL A 201 -11.06 -6.75 3.43
N SER A 202 -12.30 -6.71 2.92
CA SER A 202 -13.45 -7.42 3.49
C SER A 202 -13.23 -8.93 3.68
N PRO A 203 -12.58 -9.69 2.76
CA PRO A 203 -12.34 -11.13 2.93
C PRO A 203 -11.41 -11.43 4.10
N LEU A 204 -10.39 -10.59 4.35
CA LEU A 204 -9.44 -10.78 5.46
C LEU A 204 -10.09 -10.51 6.82
N THR A 205 -10.99 -9.52 6.90
CA THR A 205 -11.82 -9.30 8.10
C THR A 205 -12.86 -10.41 8.31
N ALA A 206 -13.47 -10.93 7.24
CA ALA A 206 -14.40 -12.05 7.31
C ALA A 206 -13.71 -13.34 7.79
N TRP A 207 -12.52 -13.64 7.24
CA TRP A 207 -11.71 -14.80 7.65
C TRP A 207 -11.27 -14.71 9.12
N ARG A 208 -10.94 -13.51 9.63
CA ARG A 208 -10.68 -13.29 11.06
C ARG A 208 -11.89 -13.59 11.94
N GLY A 209 -13.09 -13.22 11.50
CA GLY A 209 -14.33 -13.52 12.24
C GLY A 209 -14.56 -15.02 12.41
N THR A 210 -14.14 -15.82 11.43
CA THR A 210 -14.29 -17.28 11.44
C THR A 210 -13.18 -17.99 12.21
N VAL A 211 -11.94 -17.50 12.16
CA VAL A 211 -10.77 -18.17 12.77
C VAL A 211 -10.54 -17.79 14.24
N LEU A 212 -10.99 -16.60 14.69
CA LEU A 212 -10.79 -16.13 16.07
C LEU A 212 -11.99 -16.33 17.01
N ARG A 213 -13.04 -17.06 16.61
CA ARG A 213 -14.09 -17.54 17.54
C ARG A 213 -14.01 -19.05 17.74
N PRO A 214 -13.02 -19.57 18.50
CA PRO A 214 -13.15 -20.91 19.06
C PRO A 214 -14.24 -20.86 20.13
N GLY A 215 -15.42 -21.40 19.81
CA GLY A 215 -16.34 -21.96 20.79
C GLY A 215 -16.87 -21.05 21.89
N TYR A 216 -17.47 -19.89 21.55
CA TYR A 216 -18.51 -19.35 22.43
C TYR A 216 -19.79 -20.16 22.20
N THR A 217 -19.94 -21.25 22.95
CA THR A 217 -21.26 -21.84 23.19
C THR A 217 -22.09 -20.78 23.91
N PRO A 218 -23.23 -20.33 23.35
CA PRO A 218 -24.11 -19.46 24.09
C PRO A 218 -24.59 -20.21 25.34
N CYS A 219 -24.21 -19.74 26.53
CA CYS A 219 -24.81 -20.19 27.77
C CYS A 219 -26.31 -19.93 27.66
N SER A 220 -27.09 -21.00 27.54
CA SER A 220 -28.54 -21.00 27.66
C SER A 220 -28.92 -20.30 28.96
N SER A 221 -29.53 -19.12 28.86
CA SER A 221 -30.08 -18.42 30.02
C SER A 221 -31.15 -19.29 30.68
N PRO A 222 -31.13 -19.47 32.01
CA PRO A 222 -32.16 -20.25 32.69
C PRO A 222 -33.50 -19.53 32.58
N SER A 223 -34.50 -20.28 32.12
CA SER A 223 -35.91 -19.86 32.05
C SER A 223 -36.40 -19.48 33.45
N ALA A 224 -36.70 -18.20 33.66
CA ALA A 224 -37.41 -17.75 34.84
C ALA A 224 -38.85 -18.27 34.80
N SER A 225 -39.20 -19.10 35.79
CA SER A 225 -40.54 -19.63 36.02
C SER A 225 -41.42 -18.52 36.63
N PRO A 226 -42.65 -18.29 36.14
CA PRO A 226 -43.57 -17.33 36.74
C PRO A 226 -44.30 -17.94 37.95
N ARG A 227 -44.42 -17.16 39.03
CA ARG A 227 -45.45 -17.30 40.06
C ARG A 227 -46.37 -16.10 39.98
#